data_AF-A0A535MKS0-F1
#
_entry.id   AF-A0A535MKS0-F1
#
_cell.length_a   1.000
_cell.length_b   1.000
_cell.length_c   1.000
_cell.angle_alpha   90.00
_cell.angle_beta   90.00
_cell.angle_gamma   90.00
#
_symmetry.space_group_name_H-M   'P 1'
#
loop_
_entity.id
_entity.type
_entity.pdbx_description
1 polymer ?
#
loop_
_entity_poly.entity_id
_entity_poly.type
_entity_poly.pdbx_seq_one_letter_code
_entity_poly.pdbx_strand_id
1 'polypeptide(L)'
;MNEREYADWYVWAKRNVSATSEICHAAAQAAMEAVAKGEDPQAAARRAGQARQGAGWTSTASSDLKSYAEWFDWARTQLGGSPDDNHKAAAAALDSLRHGGDAAAAADAARLAGGQTPAAAPAPPAPIPPPPPTPSYAPPVPAASPPPTPGPVPGSGPMYQPPSPYQPPSPYQPPTRPAYPPPSPFQSPPPSQPPTPYQPPGGPPGQPPYGGGYAYPTPYQASVQPTSVPVWATVVLIVGAVIYALFGVLYLIVYVTNSDPDIRLGSVVFMIVAALVTAPSVVGIVGILSSAVWGRIFATIASIVMCLTLVGCIFGIPVLVGLYARRN
;
A
#
# COMPACT_ATOMS: atom_id res chain seq x y z
N MET A 1 -18.30 29.33 -0.48
CA MET A 1 -17.64 28.25 0.28
C MET A 1 -16.14 28.48 0.23
N ASN A 2 -15.44 28.26 1.34
CA ASN A 2 -13.99 28.41 1.41
C ASN A 2 -13.30 27.20 0.73
N GLU A 3 -12.43 27.46 -0.26
CA GLU A 3 -11.70 26.44 -1.03
C GLU A 3 -10.77 25.58 -0.14
N ARG A 4 -10.06 26.21 0.81
CA ARG A 4 -9.13 25.52 1.70
C ARG A 4 -9.85 24.56 2.62
N GLU A 5 -10.89 25.05 3.28
CA GLU A 5 -11.70 24.26 4.21
C GLU A 5 -12.42 23.11 3.49
N TYR A 6 -12.92 23.35 2.27
CA TYR A 6 -13.50 22.29 1.46
C TYR A 6 -12.48 21.20 1.10
N ALA A 7 -11.25 21.59 0.73
CA ALA A 7 -10.17 20.65 0.44
C ALA A 7 -9.74 19.84 1.67
N ASP A 8 -9.71 20.47 2.85
CA ASP A 8 -9.45 19.79 4.12
C ASP A 8 -10.54 18.76 4.43
N TRP A 9 -11.81 19.14 4.27
CA TRP A 9 -12.93 18.21 4.43
C TRP A 9 -12.94 17.09 3.39
N TYR A 10 -12.50 17.35 2.16
CA TYR A 10 -12.33 16.34 1.13
C TYR A 10 -11.26 15.31 1.50
N VAL A 11 -10.08 15.76 1.96
CA VAL A 11 -9.02 14.86 2.43
C VAL A 11 -9.43 14.12 3.71
N TRP A 12 -10.14 14.79 4.61
CA TRP A 12 -10.76 14.14 5.76
C TRP A 12 -11.72 13.04 5.32
N ALA A 13 -12.59 13.31 4.33
CA ALA A 13 -13.53 12.34 3.80
C ALA A 13 -12.81 11.16 3.12
N LYS A 14 -11.70 11.43 2.42
CA LYS A 14 -10.87 10.39 1.81
C LYS A 14 -10.27 9.42 2.82
N ARG A 15 -9.99 9.92 4.03
CA ARG A 15 -9.43 9.14 5.15
C ARG A 15 -10.51 8.42 5.97
N ASN A 16 -11.68 9.04 6.14
CA ASN A 16 -12.67 8.60 7.13
C ASN A 16 -13.97 8.03 6.53
N VAL A 17 -14.31 8.38 5.29
CA VAL A 17 -15.61 8.08 4.68
C VAL A 17 -15.50 7.09 3.53
N SER A 18 -14.72 7.42 2.50
CA SER A 18 -14.56 6.60 1.29
C SER A 18 -13.29 6.95 0.54
N ALA A 19 -12.80 6.06 -0.34
CA ALA A 19 -11.74 6.39 -1.29
C ALA A 19 -12.28 6.96 -2.63
N THR A 20 -13.60 6.92 -2.83
CA THR A 20 -14.25 7.34 -4.07
C THR A 20 -14.42 8.86 -4.11
N SER A 21 -13.85 9.52 -5.13
CA SER A 21 -13.84 10.99 -5.24
C SER A 21 -15.24 11.61 -5.14
N GLU A 22 -16.24 11.02 -5.82
CA GLU A 22 -17.63 11.48 -5.79
C GLU A 22 -18.23 11.52 -4.37
N ILE A 23 -17.98 10.48 -3.57
CA ILE A 23 -18.43 10.38 -2.18
C ILE A 23 -17.66 11.38 -1.31
N CYS A 24 -16.35 11.55 -1.55
CA CYS A 24 -15.54 12.52 -0.82
C CYS A 24 -16.01 13.96 -1.08
N HIS A 25 -16.37 14.31 -2.31
CA HIS A 25 -16.93 15.61 -2.64
C HIS A 25 -18.31 15.84 -2.00
N ALA A 26 -19.17 14.82 -2.01
CA ALA A 26 -20.47 14.89 -1.34
C ALA A 26 -20.31 15.05 0.18
N ALA A 27 -19.39 14.30 0.79
CA ALA A 27 -19.07 14.41 2.21
C ALA A 27 -18.47 15.77 2.59
N ALA A 28 -17.54 16.29 1.78
CA ALA A 28 -16.94 17.60 2.00
C ALA A 28 -17.98 18.72 1.90
N GLN A 29 -18.90 18.61 0.94
CA GLN A 29 -20.02 19.53 0.84
C GLN A 29 -20.94 19.46 2.05
N ALA A 30 -21.33 18.27 2.49
CA ALA A 30 -22.18 18.10 3.67
C ALA A 30 -21.54 18.68 4.93
N ALA A 31 -20.21 18.57 5.06
CA ALA A 31 -19.45 19.20 6.14
C ALA A 31 -19.52 20.73 6.05
N MET A 32 -19.26 21.31 4.87
CA MET A 32 -19.32 22.75 4.65
C MET A 32 -20.73 23.31 4.90
N GLU A 33 -21.78 22.58 4.54
CA GLU A 33 -23.17 22.97 4.82
C GLU A 33 -23.49 22.96 6.32
N ALA A 34 -22.91 22.02 7.07
CA ALA A 34 -23.05 21.96 8.52
C ALA A 34 -22.31 23.13 9.21
N VAL A 35 -21.07 23.39 8.80
CA VAL A 35 -20.29 24.54 9.30
C VAL A 35 -20.99 25.86 8.97
N ALA A 36 -21.55 26.00 7.76
CA ALA A 36 -22.30 27.19 7.37
C ALA A 36 -23.57 27.42 8.22
N LYS A 37 -24.12 26.36 8.83
CA LYS A 37 -25.23 26.45 9.79
C LYS A 37 -24.77 26.76 11.22
N GLY A 38 -23.46 26.93 11.45
CA GLY A 38 -22.87 27.12 12.77
C GLY A 38 -22.79 25.84 13.59
N GLU A 39 -22.92 24.67 12.97
CA GLU A 39 -22.74 23.39 13.67
C GLU A 39 -21.26 23.21 14.07
N ASP A 40 -21.02 22.51 15.18
CA ASP A 40 -19.67 22.22 15.65
C ASP A 40 -18.91 21.26 14.70
N PRO A 41 -17.57 21.19 14.78
CA PRO A 41 -16.77 20.32 13.90
C PRO A 41 -17.13 18.83 13.98
N GLN A 42 -17.61 18.34 15.12
CA GLN A 42 -18.02 16.94 15.28
C GLN A 42 -19.37 16.67 14.60
N ALA A 43 -20.28 17.63 14.63
CA ALA A 43 -21.53 17.60 13.88
C ALA A 43 -21.27 17.63 12.37
N ALA A 44 -20.37 18.50 11.90
CA ALA A 44 -19.94 18.51 10.51
C ALA A 44 -19.34 17.17 10.06
N ALA A 45 -18.49 16.56 10.89
CA ALA A 45 -17.94 15.23 10.63
C ALA A 45 -19.03 14.13 10.58
N ARG A 46 -20.03 14.18 11.46
CA ARG A 46 -21.18 13.25 11.41
C ARG A 46 -21.97 13.38 10.11
N ARG A 47 -22.25 14.62 9.67
CA ARG A 47 -22.94 14.91 8.40
C ARG A 47 -22.15 14.41 7.21
N ALA A 48 -20.84 14.67 7.20
CA ALA A 48 -19.92 14.17 6.20
C ALA A 48 -19.87 12.63 6.15
N GLY A 49 -19.97 11.94 7.29
CA GLY A 49 -20.05 10.48 7.35
C GLY A 49 -21.38 9.89 6.85
N GLN A 50 -22.49 10.59 7.07
CA GLN A 50 -23.80 10.26 6.47
C GLN A 50 -23.81 10.44 4.95
N ALA A 51 -22.82 11.19 4.45
CA ALA A 51 -22.25 11.24 3.11
C ALA A 51 -22.14 9.92 2.32
N ARG A 52 -22.42 8.75 2.91
CA ARG A 52 -22.32 7.41 2.29
C ARG A 52 -23.62 6.58 2.30
N GLN A 53 -24.68 7.04 2.97
CA GLN A 53 -25.93 6.30 3.14
C GLN A 53 -27.14 6.78 2.29
N GLY A 54 -27.13 7.99 1.73
CA GLY A 54 -28.18 8.55 0.87
C GLY A 54 -28.22 8.01 -0.57
N ALA A 55 -29.39 8.12 -1.21
CA ALA A 55 -29.54 7.87 -2.64
C ALA A 55 -29.16 9.15 -3.43
N GLY A 56 -28.19 9.06 -4.34
CA GLY A 56 -27.81 10.16 -5.25
C GLY A 56 -26.59 10.97 -4.80
N TRP A 57 -25.41 10.35 -4.79
CA TRP A 57 -24.11 10.96 -4.49
C TRP A 57 -23.73 12.05 -5.49
N THR A 58 -24.26 13.25 -5.30
CA THR A 58 -23.91 14.40 -6.14
C THR A 58 -23.52 15.56 -5.25
N SER A 59 -22.30 16.04 -5.45
CA SER A 59 -21.89 17.32 -4.91
C SER A 59 -22.27 18.42 -5.90
N THR A 60 -22.97 19.44 -5.43
CA THR A 60 -23.27 20.68 -6.15
C THR A 60 -22.12 21.70 -6.07
N ALA A 61 -20.97 21.33 -5.49
CA ALA A 61 -19.77 22.16 -5.52
C ALA A 61 -19.35 22.43 -6.97
N SER A 62 -18.92 23.65 -7.23
CA SER A 62 -18.42 24.07 -8.54
C SER A 62 -17.21 23.25 -8.98
N SER A 63 -17.01 23.12 -10.29
CA SER A 63 -15.87 22.38 -10.87
C SER A 63 -14.53 22.84 -10.28
N ASP A 64 -14.30 24.16 -10.18
CA ASP A 64 -13.07 24.73 -9.62
C ASP A 64 -12.80 24.29 -8.18
N LEU A 65 -13.84 24.22 -7.34
CA LEU A 65 -13.71 23.83 -5.93
C LEU A 65 -13.34 22.34 -5.81
N LYS A 66 -13.90 21.51 -6.71
CA LYS A 66 -13.57 20.09 -6.81
C LYS A 66 -12.14 19.89 -7.29
N SER A 67 -11.76 20.56 -8.38
CA SER A 67 -10.39 20.53 -8.91
C SER A 67 -9.37 21.01 -7.88
N TYR A 68 -9.67 22.07 -7.13
CA TYR A 68 -8.81 22.55 -6.04
C TYR A 68 -8.55 21.46 -4.98
N ALA A 69 -9.62 20.78 -4.52
CA ALA A 69 -9.51 19.72 -3.53
C ALA A 69 -8.73 18.49 -4.03
N GLU A 70 -8.90 18.14 -5.31
CA GLU A 70 -8.15 17.06 -5.96
C GLU A 70 -6.65 17.40 -6.08
N TRP A 71 -6.33 18.63 -6.49
CA TRP A 71 -4.93 19.10 -6.54
C TRP A 71 -4.28 19.19 -5.16
N PHE A 72 -5.05 19.56 -4.13
CA PHE A 72 -4.59 19.54 -2.75
C PHE A 72 -4.25 18.12 -2.27
N ASP A 73 -5.10 17.13 -2.56
CA ASP A 73 -4.82 15.74 -2.23
C ASP A 73 -3.64 15.17 -3.04
N TRP A 74 -3.51 15.56 -4.31
CA TRP A 74 -2.33 15.26 -5.12
C TRP A 74 -1.05 15.85 -4.52
N ALA A 75 -1.05 17.13 -4.13
CA ALA A 75 0.11 17.79 -3.56
C ALA A 75 0.55 17.10 -2.26
N ARG A 76 -0.43 16.78 -1.39
CA ARG A 76 -0.20 16.06 -0.14
C ARG A 76 0.42 14.68 -0.33
N THR A 77 0.09 13.99 -1.43
CA THR A 77 0.59 12.64 -1.71
C THR A 77 1.91 12.62 -2.48
N GLN A 78 2.13 13.58 -3.37
CA GLN A 78 3.31 13.63 -4.24
C GLN A 78 4.43 14.52 -3.70
N LEU A 79 4.07 15.67 -3.13
CA LEU A 79 5.02 16.66 -2.64
C LEU A 79 5.34 16.46 -1.16
N GLY A 80 4.36 15.95 -0.39
CA GLY A 80 4.44 15.90 1.06
C GLY A 80 4.37 17.32 1.65
N GLY A 81 5.12 17.58 2.72
CA GLY A 81 5.23 18.94 3.29
C GLY A 81 4.03 19.38 4.14
N SER A 82 3.99 20.68 4.45
CA SER A 82 2.98 21.26 5.33
C SER A 82 1.62 21.41 4.63
N PRO A 83 0.49 21.44 5.37
CA PRO A 83 -0.82 21.74 4.78
C PRO A 83 -0.84 23.07 4.02
N ASP A 84 -0.15 24.10 4.52
CA ASP A 84 -0.07 25.40 3.86
C ASP A 84 0.64 25.32 2.50
N ASP A 85 1.73 24.55 2.40
CA ASP A 85 2.45 24.38 1.13
C ASP A 85 1.62 23.56 0.13
N ASN A 86 0.85 22.59 0.61
CA ASN A 86 -0.11 21.85 -0.21
C ASN A 86 -1.23 22.75 -0.74
N HIS A 87 -1.73 23.71 0.06
CA HIS A 87 -2.69 24.70 -0.42
C HIS A 87 -2.10 25.67 -1.44
N LYS A 88 -0.84 26.08 -1.28
CA LYS A 88 -0.12 26.90 -2.29
C LYS A 88 0.05 26.13 -3.60
N ALA A 89 0.46 24.86 -3.51
CA ALA A 89 0.59 23.98 -4.66
C ALA A 89 -0.75 23.79 -5.40
N ALA A 90 -1.83 23.53 -4.67
CA ALA A 90 -3.16 23.39 -5.26
C ALA A 90 -3.67 24.66 -5.95
N ALA A 91 -3.42 25.82 -5.33
CA ALA A 91 -3.77 27.12 -5.92
C ALA A 91 -3.01 27.39 -7.22
N ALA A 92 -1.70 27.10 -7.25
CA ALA A 92 -0.87 27.28 -8.45
C ALA A 92 -1.27 26.33 -9.59
N ALA A 93 -1.63 25.08 -9.27
CA ALA A 93 -2.13 24.13 -10.27
C ALA A 93 -3.42 24.63 -10.92
N LEU A 94 -4.38 25.10 -10.11
CA LEU A 94 -5.66 25.60 -10.60
C LEU A 94 -5.48 26.89 -11.41
N ASP A 95 -4.58 27.77 -11.00
CA ASP A 95 -4.22 28.97 -11.75
C ASP A 95 -3.65 28.62 -13.13
N SER A 96 -2.74 27.64 -13.20
CA SER A 96 -2.21 27.14 -14.48
C SER A 96 -3.31 26.61 -15.41
N LEU A 97 -4.23 25.80 -14.88
CA LEU A 97 -5.36 25.27 -15.66
C LEU A 97 -6.30 26.38 -16.17
N ARG A 98 -6.56 27.41 -15.34
CA ARG A 98 -7.40 28.57 -15.73
C ARG A 98 -6.78 29.39 -16.86
N HIS A 99 -5.46 29.42 -16.96
CA HIS A 99 -4.72 30.06 -18.05
C HIS A 99 -4.56 29.15 -19.30
N GLY A 100 -5.27 28.02 -19.36
CA GLY A 100 -5.23 27.09 -20.49
C GLY A 100 -4.06 26.12 -20.47
N GLY A 101 -3.35 26.01 -19.35
CA GLY A 101 -2.35 24.96 -19.14
C GLY A 101 -2.97 23.57 -19.11
N ASP A 102 -2.16 22.55 -19.45
CA ASP A 102 -2.55 21.16 -19.33
C ASP A 102 -2.19 20.59 -17.94
N ALA A 103 -2.48 19.31 -17.72
CA ALA A 103 -2.21 18.65 -16.44
C ALA A 103 -0.71 18.60 -16.08
N ALA A 104 0.19 18.59 -17.08
CA ALA A 104 1.62 18.57 -16.83
C ALA A 104 2.11 19.95 -16.37
N ALA A 105 1.69 21.01 -17.07
CA ALA A 105 1.97 22.40 -16.67
C ALA A 105 1.40 22.72 -15.28
N ALA A 106 0.20 22.23 -14.96
CA ALA A 106 -0.40 22.39 -13.63
C ALA A 106 0.39 21.66 -12.54
N ALA A 107 0.87 20.45 -12.80
CA ALA A 107 1.71 19.71 -11.85
C ALA A 107 3.08 20.38 -11.63
N ASP A 108 3.68 20.96 -12.68
CA ASP A 108 4.94 21.72 -12.57
C ASP A 108 4.75 23.01 -11.77
N ALA A 109 3.67 23.75 -12.02
CA ALA A 109 3.30 24.93 -11.23
C ALA A 109 3.08 24.57 -9.75
N ALA A 110 2.41 23.45 -9.48
CA ALA A 110 2.18 22.94 -8.13
C ALA A 110 3.50 22.60 -7.40
N ARG A 111 4.44 21.92 -8.06
CA ARG A 111 5.76 21.59 -7.50
C ARG A 111 6.54 22.86 -7.13
N LEU A 112 6.60 23.81 -8.05
CA LEU A 112 7.27 25.09 -7.86
C LEU A 112 6.69 25.84 -6.64
N ALA A 113 5.37 25.94 -6.54
CA ALA A 113 4.70 26.63 -5.44
C ALA A 113 4.76 25.87 -4.10
N GLY A 114 4.82 24.53 -4.16
CA GLY A 114 4.99 23.66 -2.99
C GLY A 114 6.43 23.58 -2.48
N GLY A 115 7.36 24.35 -3.06
CA GLY A 115 8.76 24.42 -2.63
C GLY A 115 9.65 23.31 -3.18
N GLN A 116 9.17 22.50 -4.14
CA GLN A 116 10.00 21.61 -4.92
C GLN A 116 10.53 22.35 -6.14
N THR A 117 11.76 22.84 -6.05
CA THR A 117 12.49 23.30 -7.24
C THR A 117 12.67 22.11 -8.19
N PRO A 118 12.46 22.27 -9.51
CA PRO A 118 12.76 21.21 -10.47
C PRO A 118 14.19 20.73 -10.22
N ALA A 119 14.36 19.42 -10.01
CA ALA A 119 15.69 18.83 -10.07
C ALA A 119 16.29 19.27 -11.41
N ALA A 120 17.47 19.90 -11.37
CA ALA A 120 18.19 20.31 -12.57
C ALA A 120 18.14 19.14 -13.57
N ALA A 121 17.76 19.44 -14.82
CA ALA A 121 17.69 18.43 -15.88
C ALA A 121 18.93 17.52 -15.79
N PRO A 122 18.77 16.18 -15.89
CA PRO A 122 19.91 15.28 -15.82
C PRO A 122 20.97 15.78 -16.81
N ALA A 123 22.19 16.00 -16.31
CA ALA A 123 23.30 16.41 -17.15
C ALA A 123 23.33 15.48 -18.38
N PRO A 124 23.57 16.01 -19.59
CA PRO A 124 23.68 15.16 -20.78
C PRO A 124 24.64 14.01 -20.48
N PRO A 125 24.32 12.77 -20.90
CA PRO A 125 25.14 11.61 -20.59
C PRO A 125 26.58 11.90 -20.96
N ALA A 126 27.49 11.69 -20.01
CA ALA A 126 28.91 11.87 -20.24
C ALA A 126 29.31 11.10 -21.51
N PRO A 127 30.19 11.67 -22.37
CA PRO A 127 30.66 10.96 -23.56
C PRO A 127 31.15 9.57 -23.16
N ILE A 128 30.65 8.54 -23.83
CA ILE A 128 31.07 7.16 -23.61
C ILE A 128 32.60 7.13 -23.82
N PRO A 129 33.40 6.67 -22.84
CA PRO A 129 34.83 6.51 -23.04
C PRO A 129 35.07 5.56 -24.24
N PRO A 130 36.10 5.80 -25.07
CA PRO A 130 36.37 4.96 -26.23
C PRO A 130 36.58 3.50 -25.79
N PRO A 131 36.13 2.52 -26.59
CA PRO A 131 36.29 1.12 -26.25
C PRO A 131 37.79 0.78 -26.08
N PRO A 132 38.14 -0.10 -25.12
CA PRO A 132 39.52 -0.55 -24.97
C PRO A 132 40.00 -1.23 -26.26
N PRO A 133 41.30 -1.11 -26.60
CA PRO A 133 41.85 -1.71 -27.81
C PRO A 133 41.64 -3.23 -27.79
N THR A 134 41.07 -3.76 -28.86
CA THR A 134 40.91 -5.20 -29.07
C THR A 134 42.28 -5.89 -29.07
N PRO A 135 42.50 -6.95 -28.26
CA PRO A 135 43.72 -7.74 -28.36
C PRO A 135 43.77 -8.43 -29.74
N SER A 136 44.85 -8.15 -30.47
CA SER A 136 45.13 -8.76 -31.78
C SER A 136 45.50 -10.24 -31.56
N TYR A 137 44.60 -11.15 -31.94
CA TYR A 137 44.89 -12.57 -31.96
C TYR A 137 45.83 -12.88 -33.14
N ALA A 138 47.05 -13.30 -32.83
CA ALA A 138 47.98 -13.85 -33.82
C ALA A 138 47.41 -15.18 -34.38
N PRO A 139 47.59 -15.47 -35.68
CA PRO A 139 47.07 -16.70 -36.29
C PRO A 139 47.75 -17.96 -35.72
N PRO A 140 47.04 -19.11 -35.71
CA PRO A 140 47.55 -20.34 -35.13
C PRO A 140 48.70 -20.93 -35.95
N VAL A 141 49.76 -21.33 -35.26
CA VAL A 141 50.90 -22.07 -35.82
C VAL A 141 50.51 -23.56 -35.97
N PRO A 142 50.78 -24.23 -37.10
CA PRO A 142 50.51 -25.66 -37.27
C PRO A 142 51.31 -26.53 -36.28
N ALA A 143 50.63 -27.50 -35.66
CA ALA A 143 51.24 -28.45 -34.74
C ALA A 143 52.18 -29.42 -35.47
N ALA A 144 53.40 -29.58 -34.98
CA ALA A 144 54.35 -30.61 -35.43
C ALA A 144 53.99 -31.98 -34.84
N SER A 145 54.23 -33.03 -35.64
CA SER A 145 53.96 -34.44 -35.31
C SER A 145 54.69 -34.94 -34.06
N PRO A 146 54.11 -35.88 -33.28
CA PRO A 146 54.77 -36.46 -32.11
C PRO A 146 55.84 -37.53 -32.47
N PRO A 147 56.90 -37.69 -31.67
CA PRO A 147 57.89 -38.77 -31.80
C PRO A 147 57.38 -40.12 -31.24
N PRO A 148 58.00 -41.25 -31.62
CA PRO A 148 57.54 -42.59 -31.25
C PRO A 148 57.83 -42.94 -29.77
N THR A 149 56.92 -43.73 -29.19
CA THR A 149 56.90 -44.22 -27.81
C THR A 149 57.95 -45.31 -27.52
N PRO A 150 58.71 -45.23 -26.41
CA PRO A 150 59.44 -46.36 -25.84
C PRO A 150 58.50 -47.35 -25.11
N GLY A 151 58.82 -48.65 -25.19
CA GLY A 151 58.05 -49.76 -24.61
C GLY A 151 58.10 -49.86 -23.07
N PRO A 152 57.38 -50.84 -22.48
CA PRO A 152 57.02 -50.85 -21.06
C PRO A 152 58.10 -51.46 -20.16
N VAL A 153 58.38 -50.79 -19.04
CA VAL A 153 59.14 -51.35 -17.91
C VAL A 153 58.13 -52.00 -16.94
N PRO A 154 58.24 -53.29 -16.60
CA PRO A 154 57.39 -53.94 -15.60
C PRO A 154 57.92 -53.67 -14.19
N GLY A 155 57.05 -53.19 -13.30
CA GLY A 155 57.30 -53.26 -11.85
C GLY A 155 57.28 -51.91 -11.13
N SER A 156 56.09 -51.48 -10.73
CA SER A 156 55.80 -50.86 -9.43
C SER A 156 54.32 -50.46 -9.45
N GLY A 157 53.56 -50.94 -8.45
CA GLY A 157 52.13 -50.69 -8.35
C GLY A 157 51.81 -49.19 -8.18
N PRO A 158 50.54 -48.80 -8.37
CA PRO A 158 50.12 -47.42 -8.17
C PRO A 158 50.31 -47.01 -6.71
N MET A 159 51.19 -46.04 -6.46
CA MET A 159 51.19 -45.32 -5.19
C MET A 159 49.87 -44.55 -5.07
N TYR A 160 49.18 -44.80 -3.97
CA TYR A 160 48.04 -44.02 -3.52
C TYR A 160 48.41 -42.54 -3.44
N GLN A 161 47.70 -41.71 -4.20
CA GLN A 161 47.69 -40.27 -4.00
C GLN A 161 46.60 -39.95 -2.96
N PRO A 162 46.91 -39.38 -1.79
CA PRO A 162 45.91 -39.12 -0.77
C PRO A 162 44.96 -37.99 -1.19
N PRO A 163 43.65 -38.10 -0.90
CA PRO A 163 42.68 -37.05 -1.17
C PRO A 163 42.92 -35.83 -0.27
N SER A 164 42.78 -34.65 -0.85
CA SER A 164 42.87 -33.37 -0.14
C SER A 164 41.89 -33.30 1.05
N PRO A 165 42.31 -32.80 2.22
CA PRO A 165 41.43 -32.69 3.37
C PRO A 165 40.30 -31.69 3.10
N TYR A 166 39.08 -32.12 3.42
CA TYR A 166 37.86 -31.33 3.37
C TYR A 166 37.99 -30.09 4.27
N GLN A 167 37.84 -28.89 3.69
CA GLN A 167 37.63 -27.66 4.44
C GLN A 167 36.12 -27.49 4.71
N PRO A 168 35.66 -27.48 5.97
CA PRO A 168 34.26 -27.23 6.27
C PRO A 168 33.89 -25.76 5.97
N PRO A 169 32.66 -25.49 5.49
CA PRO A 169 32.19 -24.14 5.25
C PRO A 169 32.13 -23.35 6.57
N SER A 170 32.59 -22.10 6.52
CA SER A 170 32.56 -21.18 7.66
C SER A 170 31.11 -20.95 8.12
N PRO A 171 30.82 -21.00 9.44
CA PRO A 171 29.48 -20.72 9.94
C PRO A 171 29.10 -19.25 9.65
N TYR A 172 27.91 -19.09 9.09
CA TYR A 172 27.31 -17.79 8.82
C TYR A 172 27.18 -17.00 10.14
N GLN A 173 27.90 -15.89 10.28
CA GLN A 173 27.68 -14.93 11.36
C GLN A 173 26.60 -13.93 10.94
N PRO A 174 25.41 -13.92 11.58
CA PRO A 174 24.43 -12.88 11.33
C PRO A 174 24.95 -11.52 11.82
N PRO A 175 24.57 -10.40 11.17
CA PRO A 175 24.96 -9.07 11.59
C PRO A 175 24.49 -8.81 13.03
N THR A 176 25.42 -8.38 13.89
CA THR A 176 25.16 -7.97 15.26
C THR A 176 24.26 -6.73 15.26
N ARG A 177 23.01 -6.91 15.71
CA ARG A 177 22.10 -5.79 16.00
C ARG A 177 22.70 -4.95 17.15
N PRO A 178 22.65 -3.61 17.09
CA PRO A 178 22.90 -2.77 18.25
C PRO A 178 21.98 -3.20 19.40
N ALA A 179 22.56 -3.41 20.58
CA ALA A 179 21.80 -3.73 21.79
C ALA A 179 20.86 -2.56 22.10
N TYR A 180 19.56 -2.83 22.18
CA TYR A 180 18.61 -1.89 22.74
C TYR A 180 18.92 -1.70 24.23
N PRO A 181 18.95 -0.47 24.75
CA PRO A 181 19.02 -0.25 26.20
C PRO A 181 17.80 -0.91 26.88
N PRO A 182 17.95 -1.41 28.12
CA PRO A 182 16.84 -2.01 28.83
C PRO A 182 15.71 -0.99 29.04
N PRO A 183 14.44 -1.44 29.05
CA PRO A 183 13.31 -0.56 29.33
C PRO A 183 13.48 0.05 30.72
N SER A 184 13.38 1.37 30.79
CA SER A 184 13.32 2.11 32.05
C SER A 184 12.19 1.53 32.91
N PRO A 185 12.40 1.33 34.23
CA PRO A 185 11.32 0.92 35.11
C PRO A 185 10.19 1.95 35.01
N PHE A 186 8.96 1.45 34.86
CA PHE A 186 7.74 2.23 34.82
C PHE A 186 7.74 3.26 35.96
N GLN A 187 7.95 4.53 35.63
CA GLN A 187 7.62 5.61 36.54
C GLN A 187 6.10 5.71 36.56
N SER A 188 5.52 5.39 37.71
CA SER A 188 4.12 5.67 38.02
C SER A 188 3.81 7.12 37.68
N PRO A 189 2.70 7.42 36.96
CA PRO A 189 2.32 8.80 36.71
C PRO A 189 2.06 9.52 38.05
N PRO A 190 2.53 10.76 38.23
CA PRO A 190 2.23 11.54 39.43
C PRO A 190 0.71 11.76 39.54
N PRO A 191 0.16 11.81 40.77
CA PRO A 191 -1.26 12.06 40.97
C PRO A 191 -1.68 13.40 40.35
N SER A 192 -2.81 13.36 39.66
CA SER A 192 -3.43 14.48 38.96
C SER A 192 -3.64 15.67 39.92
N GLN A 193 -2.86 16.73 39.75
CA GLN A 193 -3.19 18.01 40.36
C GLN A 193 -4.37 18.64 39.60
N PRO A 194 -5.35 19.25 40.29
CA PRO A 194 -6.42 19.99 39.64
C PRO A 194 -5.84 21.19 38.85
N PRO A 195 -6.45 21.60 37.72
CA PRO A 195 -5.91 22.65 36.90
C PRO A 195 -5.93 23.98 37.66
N THR A 196 -4.76 24.61 37.79
CA THR A 196 -4.67 26.03 38.16
C THR A 196 -5.27 26.88 37.03
N PRO A 197 -6.06 27.92 37.34
CA PRO A 197 -6.53 28.87 36.34
C PRO A 197 -5.33 29.53 35.64
N TYR A 198 -5.23 29.38 34.33
CA TYR A 198 -4.24 30.09 33.52
C TYR A 198 -4.51 31.60 33.59
N GLN A 199 -3.62 32.33 34.23
CA GLN A 199 -3.57 33.78 34.20
C GLN A 199 -2.51 34.18 33.16
N PRO A 200 -2.88 34.81 32.02
CA PRO A 200 -1.91 35.16 31.00
C PRO A 200 -0.95 36.25 31.52
N PRO A 201 0.37 36.16 31.25
CA PRO A 201 1.29 37.26 31.49
C PRO A 201 0.88 38.47 30.67
N GLY A 202 0.66 39.61 31.33
CA GLY A 202 0.31 40.88 30.68
C GLY A 202 1.41 41.33 29.72
N GLY A 203 1.11 41.28 28.42
CA GLY A 203 1.93 41.92 27.39
C GLY A 203 1.76 43.45 27.38
N PRO A 204 2.75 44.20 26.89
CA PRO A 204 2.73 45.66 26.86
C PRO A 204 1.60 46.23 25.99
N PRO A 205 1.02 47.38 26.35
CA PRO A 205 -0.13 47.96 25.67
C PRO A 205 0.31 48.59 24.33
N GLY A 206 -0.26 48.14 23.21
CA GLY A 206 -0.09 48.87 21.94
C GLY A 206 -0.38 48.17 20.62
N GLN A 207 -0.74 46.88 20.56
CA GLN A 207 -1.07 46.23 19.28
C GLN A 207 -2.59 45.99 19.12
N PRO A 208 -3.23 46.46 18.02
CA PRO A 208 -4.61 46.12 17.72
C PRO A 208 -4.73 44.63 17.37
N PRO A 209 -5.83 43.96 17.77
CA PRO A 209 -5.99 42.51 17.61
C PRO A 209 -6.29 42.17 16.14
N TYR A 210 -5.28 41.72 15.40
CA TYR A 210 -5.45 41.14 14.08
C TYR A 210 -5.45 39.61 14.20
N GLY A 211 -6.59 39.00 13.89
CA GLY A 211 -6.71 37.57 13.59
C GLY A 211 -6.81 36.65 14.81
N GLY A 212 -8.04 36.35 15.22
CA GLY A 212 -8.33 35.15 16.00
C GLY A 212 -7.93 33.92 15.19
N GLY A 213 -6.74 33.40 15.44
CA GLY A 213 -6.35 32.08 14.99
C GLY A 213 -7.30 31.07 15.59
N TYR A 214 -8.15 30.47 14.76
CA TYR A 214 -8.96 29.33 15.15
C TYR A 214 -8.02 28.27 15.74
N ALA A 215 -8.27 27.92 17.00
CA ALA A 215 -7.54 26.87 17.69
C ALA A 215 -7.63 25.60 16.84
N TYR A 216 -6.51 25.25 16.22
CA TYR A 216 -6.36 24.00 15.49
C TYR A 216 -6.73 22.85 16.43
N PRO A 217 -7.59 21.90 16.00
CA PRO A 217 -7.66 20.63 16.70
C PRO A 217 -6.26 20.02 16.64
N THR A 218 -5.72 19.77 17.82
CA THR A 218 -4.49 19.02 18.05
C THR A 218 -4.42 17.81 17.12
N PRO A 219 -3.24 17.47 16.55
CA PRO A 219 -3.09 16.25 15.77
C PRO A 219 -3.44 15.09 16.70
N TYR A 220 -4.65 14.55 16.53
CA TYR A 220 -5.09 13.35 17.22
C TYR A 220 -4.00 12.30 16.97
N GLN A 221 -3.45 11.78 18.08
CA GLN A 221 -2.62 10.59 18.05
C GLN A 221 -3.25 9.62 17.07
N ALA A 222 -2.46 9.16 16.09
CA ALA A 222 -2.83 8.13 15.15
C ALA A 222 -3.20 6.87 15.96
N SER A 223 -4.46 6.80 16.37
CA SER A 223 -5.11 5.55 16.65
C SER A 223 -5.00 4.80 15.33
N VAL A 224 -4.19 3.75 15.32
CA VAL A 224 -4.11 2.78 14.23
C VAL A 224 -5.52 2.22 14.09
N GLN A 225 -6.36 2.90 13.31
CA GLN A 225 -7.75 2.49 13.16
C GLN A 225 -7.73 1.12 12.47
N PRO A 226 -8.50 0.14 13.00
CA PRO A 226 -8.61 -1.17 12.39
C PRO A 226 -9.11 -0.97 10.96
N THR A 227 -8.19 -1.18 10.02
CA THR A 227 -8.40 -1.01 8.58
C THR A 227 -9.61 -1.81 8.15
N SER A 228 -10.74 -1.15 7.90
CA SER A 228 -11.96 -1.83 7.49
C SER A 228 -11.73 -2.48 6.13
N VAL A 229 -11.93 -3.81 6.09
CA VAL A 229 -11.86 -4.59 4.84
C VAL A 229 -12.95 -4.04 3.92
N PRO A 230 -12.63 -3.69 2.66
CA PRO A 230 -13.64 -3.15 1.76
C PRO A 230 -14.74 -4.18 1.54
N VAL A 231 -16.01 -3.75 1.65
CA VAL A 231 -17.20 -4.62 1.59
C VAL A 231 -17.20 -5.51 0.35
N TRP A 232 -16.74 -4.98 -0.79
CA TRP A 232 -16.66 -5.74 -2.04
C TRP A 232 -15.72 -6.95 -1.94
N ALA A 233 -14.62 -6.86 -1.19
CA ALA A 233 -13.69 -7.97 -1.03
C ALA A 233 -14.33 -9.10 -0.23
N THR A 234 -15.09 -8.77 0.80
CA THR A 234 -15.89 -9.75 1.55
C THR A 234 -16.95 -10.40 0.66
N VAL A 235 -17.62 -9.62 -0.20
CA VAL A 235 -18.61 -10.15 -1.15
C VAL A 235 -17.97 -11.13 -2.14
N VAL A 236 -16.83 -10.80 -2.75
CA VAL A 236 -16.13 -11.69 -3.68
C VAL A 236 -15.69 -12.98 -2.99
N LEU A 237 -15.21 -12.88 -1.75
CA LEU A 237 -14.76 -14.03 -0.96
C LEU A 237 -15.92 -14.96 -0.59
N ILE A 238 -17.09 -14.39 -0.24
CA ILE A 238 -18.33 -15.15 -0.03
C ILE A 238 -18.77 -15.84 -1.33
N VAL A 239 -18.81 -15.12 -2.46
CA VAL A 239 -19.22 -15.67 -3.75
C VAL A 239 -18.30 -16.82 -4.16
N GLY A 240 -16.99 -16.64 -4.05
CA GLY A 240 -16.03 -17.70 -4.32
C GLY A 240 -16.22 -18.91 -3.42
N ALA A 241 -16.41 -18.72 -2.11
CA ALA A 241 -16.66 -19.81 -1.18
C ALA A 241 -17.93 -20.59 -1.52
N VAL A 242 -19.01 -19.91 -1.91
CA VAL A 242 -20.26 -20.55 -2.34
C VAL A 242 -20.07 -21.37 -3.61
N ILE A 243 -19.37 -20.82 -4.62
CA ILE A 243 -19.10 -21.54 -5.87
C ILE A 243 -18.31 -22.83 -5.59
N TYR A 244 -17.26 -22.77 -4.78
CA TYR A 244 -16.47 -23.96 -4.45
C TYR A 244 -17.24 -24.98 -3.60
N ALA A 245 -18.08 -24.52 -2.68
CA ALA A 245 -18.97 -25.40 -1.94
C ALA A 245 -19.94 -26.15 -2.87
N LEU A 246 -20.52 -25.45 -3.86
CA LEU A 246 -21.39 -26.06 -4.86
C LEU A 246 -20.66 -27.11 -5.70
N PHE A 247 -19.44 -26.82 -6.16
CA PHE A 247 -18.61 -27.82 -6.84
C PHE A 247 -18.33 -29.04 -5.95
N GLY A 248 -17.98 -28.82 -4.67
CA GLY A 248 -17.78 -29.90 -3.71
C GLY A 248 -19.01 -30.81 -3.57
N VAL A 249 -20.21 -30.23 -3.49
CA VAL A 249 -21.47 -30.99 -3.43
C VAL A 249 -21.72 -31.77 -4.72
N LEU A 250 -21.48 -31.18 -5.90
CA LEU A 250 -21.63 -31.89 -7.17
C LEU A 250 -20.69 -33.10 -7.26
N TYR A 251 -19.41 -32.95 -6.88
CA TYR A 251 -18.46 -34.07 -6.87
C TYR A 251 -18.79 -35.13 -5.80
N LEU A 252 -19.39 -34.72 -4.68
CA LEU A 252 -19.91 -35.65 -3.68
C LEU A 252 -21.06 -36.50 -4.27
N ILE A 253 -21.98 -35.88 -5.01
CA ILE A 253 -23.06 -36.61 -5.71
C ILE A 253 -22.46 -37.60 -6.71
N VAL A 254 -21.48 -37.19 -7.51
CA VAL A 254 -20.78 -38.09 -8.45
C VAL A 254 -20.13 -39.25 -7.70
N TYR A 255 -19.46 -38.99 -6.58
CA TYR A 255 -18.82 -40.02 -5.76
C TYR A 255 -19.79 -41.05 -5.19
N VAL A 256 -20.99 -40.63 -4.77
CA VAL A 256 -22.01 -41.52 -4.16
C VAL A 256 -22.81 -42.27 -5.22
N THR A 257 -23.02 -41.67 -6.41
CA THR A 257 -23.84 -42.26 -7.48
C THR A 257 -23.09 -43.20 -8.40
N ASN A 258 -21.75 -43.11 -8.47
CA ASN A 258 -20.93 -43.95 -9.34
C ASN A 258 -20.24 -45.07 -8.55
N SER A 259 -20.30 -46.30 -9.07
CA SER A 259 -19.61 -47.46 -8.47
C SER A 259 -18.20 -47.69 -9.06
N ASP A 260 -17.87 -47.03 -10.16
CA ASP A 260 -16.57 -47.15 -10.84
C ASP A 260 -15.44 -46.55 -9.97
N PRO A 261 -14.38 -47.32 -9.64
CA PRO A 261 -13.30 -46.85 -8.78
C PRO A 261 -12.51 -45.66 -9.37
N ASP A 262 -12.36 -45.58 -10.69
CA ASP A 262 -11.57 -44.52 -11.34
C ASP A 262 -12.31 -43.18 -11.29
N ILE A 263 -13.63 -43.20 -11.51
CA ILE A 263 -14.49 -42.02 -11.40
C ILE A 263 -14.56 -41.53 -9.94
N ARG A 264 -14.61 -42.45 -8.98
CA ARG A 264 -14.62 -42.10 -7.55
C ARG A 264 -13.29 -41.50 -7.12
N LEU A 265 -12.16 -42.03 -7.59
CA LEU A 265 -10.84 -41.46 -7.30
C LEU A 265 -10.72 -40.02 -7.82
N GLY A 266 -11.15 -39.78 -9.07
CA GLY A 266 -11.19 -38.43 -9.63
C GLY A 266 -12.05 -37.47 -8.80
N SER A 267 -13.25 -37.92 -8.40
CA SER A 267 -14.18 -37.12 -7.58
C SER A 267 -13.60 -36.77 -6.20
N VAL A 268 -12.88 -37.70 -5.56
CA VAL A 268 -12.20 -37.46 -4.28
C VAL A 268 -11.14 -36.37 -4.40
N VAL A 269 -10.33 -36.38 -5.48
CA VAL A 269 -9.32 -35.34 -5.71
C VAL A 269 -9.98 -33.96 -5.82
N PHE A 270 -11.06 -33.83 -6.57
CA PHE A 270 -11.78 -32.55 -6.70
C PHE A 270 -12.47 -32.11 -5.41
N MET A 271 -12.99 -33.03 -4.60
CA MET A 271 -13.54 -32.73 -3.27
C MET A 271 -12.45 -32.18 -2.32
N ILE A 272 -11.25 -32.77 -2.34
CA ILE A 272 -10.12 -32.29 -1.52
C ILE A 272 -9.75 -30.86 -1.91
N VAL A 273 -9.64 -30.57 -3.21
CA VAL A 273 -9.35 -29.21 -3.70
C VAL A 273 -10.46 -28.23 -3.28
N ALA A 274 -11.73 -28.61 -3.41
CA ALA A 274 -12.85 -27.76 -2.98
C ALA A 274 -12.82 -27.48 -1.46
N ALA A 275 -12.49 -28.48 -0.65
CA ALA A 275 -12.36 -28.33 0.80
C ALA A 275 -11.20 -27.41 1.18
N LEU A 276 -10.04 -27.56 0.52
CA LEU A 276 -8.86 -26.72 0.74
C LEU A 276 -9.09 -25.24 0.39
N VAL A 277 -10.02 -24.94 -0.51
CA VAL A 277 -10.39 -23.55 -0.84
C VAL A 277 -11.47 -23.02 0.10
N THR A 278 -12.47 -23.84 0.40
CA THR A 278 -13.67 -23.40 1.15
C THR A 278 -13.36 -23.19 2.63
N ALA A 279 -12.58 -24.08 3.26
CA ALA A 279 -12.28 -24.00 4.69
C ALA A 279 -11.50 -22.71 5.06
N PRO A 280 -10.40 -22.32 4.38
CA PRO A 280 -9.72 -21.05 4.64
C PRO A 280 -10.58 -19.83 4.33
N SER A 281 -11.47 -19.94 3.33
CA SER A 281 -12.39 -18.85 2.98
C SER A 281 -13.40 -18.58 4.10
N VAL A 282 -13.98 -19.63 4.68
CA VAL A 282 -14.90 -19.51 5.82
C VAL A 282 -14.17 -18.95 7.05
N VAL A 283 -12.97 -19.43 7.35
CA VAL A 283 -12.14 -18.90 8.45
C VAL A 283 -11.77 -17.43 8.22
N GLY A 284 -11.46 -17.05 6.98
CA GLY A 284 -11.21 -15.67 6.58
C GLY A 284 -12.44 -14.78 6.78
N ILE A 285 -13.63 -15.22 6.35
CA ILE A 285 -14.90 -14.49 6.55
C ILE A 285 -15.16 -14.28 8.03
N VAL A 286 -15.10 -15.35 8.84
CA VAL A 286 -15.32 -15.28 10.29
C VAL A 286 -14.32 -14.32 10.95
N GLY A 287 -13.03 -14.40 10.58
CA GLY A 287 -12.01 -13.51 11.12
C GLY A 287 -12.18 -12.05 10.71
N ILE A 288 -12.69 -11.79 9.50
CA ILE A 288 -13.04 -10.43 9.04
C ILE A 288 -14.23 -9.89 9.82
N LEU A 289 -15.28 -10.70 9.99
CA LEU A 289 -16.47 -10.34 10.76
C LEU A 289 -16.16 -10.11 12.25
N SER A 290 -15.20 -10.86 12.80
CA SER A 290 -14.74 -10.71 14.19
C SER A 290 -13.69 -9.62 14.38
N SER A 291 -13.36 -8.84 13.34
CA SER A 291 -12.30 -7.81 13.36
C SER A 291 -10.91 -8.33 13.79
N ALA A 292 -10.64 -9.63 13.63
CA ALA A 292 -9.42 -10.25 14.10
C ALA A 292 -8.30 -10.17 13.05
N VAL A 293 -7.07 -9.88 13.50
CA VAL A 293 -5.89 -9.72 12.63
C VAL A 293 -5.59 -11.00 11.85
N TRP A 294 -5.83 -12.17 12.45
CA TRP A 294 -5.66 -13.47 11.78
C TRP A 294 -6.57 -13.65 10.56
N GLY A 295 -7.74 -12.99 10.52
CA GLY A 295 -8.73 -13.17 9.47
C GLY A 295 -8.20 -12.73 8.11
N ARG A 296 -7.34 -11.71 8.13
CA ARG A 296 -6.70 -11.16 6.93
C ARG A 296 -5.64 -12.09 6.36
N ILE A 297 -4.90 -12.78 7.23
CA ILE A 297 -3.88 -13.76 6.83
C ILE A 297 -4.57 -14.91 6.10
N PHE A 298 -5.64 -15.46 6.69
CA PHE A 298 -6.40 -16.54 6.07
C PHE A 298 -7.13 -16.12 4.80
N ALA A 299 -7.67 -14.89 4.73
CA ALA A 299 -8.26 -14.35 3.51
C ALA A 299 -7.23 -14.19 2.37
N THR A 300 -5.99 -13.83 2.70
CA THR A 300 -4.89 -13.73 1.71
C THR A 300 -4.51 -15.10 1.20
N ILE A 301 -4.36 -16.09 2.09
CA ILE A 301 -4.08 -17.48 1.72
C ILE A 301 -5.21 -18.03 0.84
N ALA A 302 -6.48 -17.84 1.24
CA ALA A 302 -7.64 -18.26 0.45
C ALA A 302 -7.63 -17.62 -0.96
N SER A 303 -7.29 -16.34 -1.07
CA SER A 303 -7.20 -15.64 -2.35
C SER A 303 -6.08 -16.20 -3.24
N ILE A 304 -4.90 -16.48 -2.68
CA ILE A 304 -3.78 -17.10 -3.42
C ILE A 304 -4.17 -18.49 -3.92
N VAL A 305 -4.78 -19.32 -3.06
CA VAL A 305 -5.23 -20.67 -3.43
C VAL A 305 -6.32 -20.59 -4.50
N MET A 306 -7.24 -19.63 -4.42
CA MET A 306 -8.18 -19.36 -5.50
C MET A 306 -7.44 -18.98 -6.79
N CYS A 307 -6.50 -18.03 -6.77
CA CYS A 307 -5.76 -17.59 -7.97
C CYS A 307 -5.06 -18.72 -8.72
N LEU A 308 -4.64 -19.78 -8.03
CA LEU A 308 -3.97 -20.93 -8.63
C LEU A 308 -4.92 -21.86 -9.40
N THR A 309 -6.23 -21.61 -9.36
CA THR A 309 -7.22 -22.31 -10.16
C THR A 309 -7.70 -21.44 -11.33
N LEU A 310 -8.01 -22.04 -12.48
CA LEU A 310 -8.52 -21.33 -13.66
C LEU A 310 -9.73 -20.43 -13.34
N VAL A 311 -10.57 -20.87 -12.40
CA VAL A 311 -11.72 -20.10 -11.90
C VAL A 311 -11.28 -18.91 -11.04
N GLY A 312 -10.24 -19.04 -10.23
CA GLY A 312 -9.77 -17.95 -9.38
C GLY A 312 -8.76 -17.01 -10.02
N CYS A 313 -8.28 -17.22 -11.25
CA CYS A 313 -7.66 -16.12 -12.02
C CYS A 313 -8.65 -14.97 -12.25
N ILE A 314 -9.93 -15.28 -12.45
CA ILE A 314 -10.99 -14.27 -12.68
C ILE A 314 -11.36 -13.55 -11.37
N PHE A 315 -11.46 -14.29 -10.26
CA PHE A 315 -11.95 -13.75 -8.98
C PHE A 315 -10.87 -13.35 -7.98
N GLY A 316 -9.70 -14.00 -8.01
CA GLY A 316 -8.63 -13.83 -7.02
C GLY A 316 -7.67 -12.68 -7.34
N ILE A 317 -7.42 -12.37 -8.61
CA ILE A 317 -6.58 -11.22 -9.01
C ILE A 317 -7.16 -9.90 -8.48
N PRO A 318 -8.47 -9.59 -8.63
CA PRO A 318 -9.06 -8.40 -8.03
C PRO A 318 -8.91 -8.33 -6.51
N VAL A 319 -9.05 -9.45 -5.80
CA VAL A 319 -8.94 -9.52 -4.33
C VAL A 319 -7.49 -9.27 -3.87
N LEU A 320 -6.50 -9.85 -4.56
CA LEU A 320 -5.09 -9.58 -4.28
C LEU A 320 -4.72 -8.12 -4.53
N VAL A 321 -5.20 -7.53 -5.63
CA VAL A 321 -4.98 -6.10 -5.94
C VAL A 321 -5.62 -5.22 -4.86
N GLY A 322 -6.85 -5.53 -4.42
CA GLY A 322 -7.50 -4.80 -3.33
C GLY A 322 -6.80 -4.90 -1.97
N LEU A 323 -6.17 -6.05 -1.69
CA LEU A 323 -5.39 -6.26 -0.47
C LEU A 323 -4.02 -5.54 -0.52
N TYR A 324 -3.36 -5.51 -1.68
CA TYR A 324 -2.02 -4.93 -1.85
C TYR A 324 -2.01 -3.43 -2.12
N ALA A 325 -3.01 -2.87 -2.81
CA ALA A 325 -3.08 -1.45 -3.13
C ALA A 325 -3.22 -0.53 -1.89
N ARG A 326 -3.30 -1.09 -0.68
CA ARG A 326 -3.36 -0.34 0.59
C ARG A 326 -2.10 -0.45 1.46
N ARG A 327 -1.06 -1.16 0.98
CA ARG A 327 0.22 -1.26 1.71
C ARG A 327 1.19 -0.12 1.37
N ASN A 328 0.91 0.61 0.30
CA ASN A 328 1.51 1.89 -0.07
C ASN A 328 0.49 3.01 0.16
#